data_AF-F5Y8H5-F1
#
_entry.id   AF-F5Y8H5-F1
#
_cell.length_a   1.000
_cell.length_b   1.000
_cell.length_c   1.000
_cell.angle_alpha   90.00
_cell.angle_beta   90.00
_cell.angle_gamma   90.00
#
_symmetry.space_group_name_H-M   'P 1'
#
loop_
_entity.id
_entity.type
_entity.pdbx_description
1 polymer ?
#
loop_
_entity_poly.entity_id
_entity_poly.type
_entity_poly.pdbx_seq_one_letter_code
_entity_poly.pdbx_strand_id
1 'polypeptide(L)'
;MDLTAAEMVQRAQEASDKNRYNVSLEYYETILDRFQSDTEYVCTAEYEIAFIHYKQKKYQIAKTEFNSLLVRYDSPDEELLPPQFKILSLKILGNITEIENKKNKNKPTGEV
;
A
#
# COMPACT_ATOMS: atom_id res chain seq x y z
N MET A 1 5.35 -18.23 -21.05
CA MET A 1 3.97 -17.95 -20.63
C MET A 1 4.04 -16.76 -19.71
N ASP A 2 3.38 -15.67 -20.07
CA ASP A 2 3.19 -14.54 -19.17
C ASP A 2 2.21 -14.94 -18.06
N LEU A 3 2.51 -14.52 -16.83
CA LEU A 3 1.63 -14.77 -15.69
C LEU A 3 0.37 -13.90 -15.80
N THR A 4 -0.76 -14.44 -15.35
CA THR A 4 -1.98 -13.65 -15.17
C THR A 4 -1.84 -12.72 -13.96
N ALA A 5 -2.65 -11.65 -13.89
CA ALA A 5 -2.66 -10.74 -12.76
C ALA A 5 -2.92 -11.47 -11.42
N ALA A 6 -3.88 -12.40 -11.39
CA ALA A 6 -4.17 -13.21 -10.21
C ALA A 6 -2.96 -14.06 -9.75
N GLU A 7 -2.26 -14.69 -10.71
CA GLU A 7 -1.03 -15.44 -10.43
C GLU A 7 0.13 -14.56 -9.94
N MET A 8 0.20 -13.31 -10.42
CA MET A 8 1.16 -12.32 -9.92
C MET A 8 0.80 -11.89 -8.50
N VAL A 9 -0.48 -11.61 -8.20
CA VAL A 9 -0.95 -11.28 -6.84
C VAL A 9 -0.60 -12.40 -5.88
N GLN A 10 -0.90 -13.65 -6.22
CA GLN A 10 -0.57 -14.80 -5.37
C GLN A 10 0.92 -14.87 -5.06
N ARG A 11 1.79 -14.80 -6.08
CA ARG A 11 3.25 -14.86 -5.88
C ARG A 11 3.77 -13.66 -5.10
N ALA A 12 3.20 -12.49 -5.30
CA ALA A 12 3.54 -11.27 -4.57
C ALA A 12 3.23 -11.43 -3.08
N GLN A 13 2.04 -11.93 -2.74
CA GLN A 13 1.63 -12.19 -1.35
C GLN A 13 2.54 -13.22 -0.69
N GLU A 14 2.81 -14.36 -1.36
CA GLU A 14 3.72 -15.38 -0.85
C GLU A 14 5.15 -14.85 -0.61
N ALA A 15 5.63 -13.95 -1.48
CA ALA A 15 6.91 -13.28 -1.29
C ALA A 15 6.89 -12.35 -0.08
N SER A 16 5.81 -11.57 0.09
CA SER A 16 5.60 -10.68 1.23
C SER A 16 5.48 -11.40 2.57
N ASP A 17 4.84 -12.56 2.60
CA ASP A 17 4.74 -13.43 3.79
C ASP A 17 6.11 -13.97 4.21
N LYS A 18 6.99 -14.20 3.24
CA LYS A 18 8.39 -14.62 3.45
C LYS A 18 9.33 -13.42 3.67
N ASN A 19 8.81 -12.21 3.87
CA ASN A 19 9.56 -10.96 4.01
C ASN A 19 10.46 -10.62 2.79
N ARG A 20 10.21 -11.23 1.63
CA ARG A 20 10.91 -10.94 0.37
C ARG A 20 10.24 -9.76 -0.32
N TYR A 21 10.33 -8.61 0.33
CA TYR A 21 9.58 -7.42 -0.07
C TYR A 21 9.94 -6.92 -1.47
N ASN A 22 11.22 -6.93 -1.86
CA ASN A 22 11.62 -6.51 -3.21
C ASN A 22 10.97 -7.38 -4.30
N VAL A 23 10.95 -8.70 -4.11
CA VAL A 23 10.28 -9.64 -5.04
C VAL A 23 8.77 -9.39 -5.08
N SER A 24 8.16 -9.10 -3.93
CA SER A 24 6.74 -8.77 -3.86
C SER A 24 6.42 -7.48 -4.62
N LEU A 25 7.24 -6.44 -4.44
CA LEU A 25 7.12 -5.16 -5.13
C LEU A 25 7.25 -5.34 -6.65
N GLU A 26 8.23 -6.11 -7.13
CA GLU A 26 8.40 -6.37 -8.58
C GLU A 26 7.13 -6.96 -9.22
N TYR A 27 6.44 -7.88 -8.53
CA TYR A 27 5.18 -8.42 -9.04
C TYR A 27 4.07 -7.37 -9.07
N TYR A 28 3.90 -6.58 -8.02
CA TYR A 28 2.86 -5.54 -7.99
C TYR A 28 3.13 -4.41 -8.97
N GLU A 29 4.38 -3.98 -9.14
CA GLU A 29 4.78 -3.00 -10.15
C GLU A 29 4.51 -3.54 -11.56
N THR A 30 4.77 -4.83 -11.80
CA THR A 30 4.41 -5.49 -13.07
C THR A 30 2.89 -5.50 -13.29
N ILE A 31 2.08 -5.63 -12.23
CA ILE A 31 0.62 -5.54 -12.35
C ILE A 31 0.21 -4.13 -12.80
N LEU A 32 0.79 -3.09 -12.20
CA LEU A 32 0.52 -1.70 -12.56
C LEU A 32 0.93 -1.36 -13.99
N ASP A 33 2.01 -1.97 -14.50
CA ASP A 33 2.48 -1.80 -15.87
C ASP A 33 1.57 -2.51 -16.90
N ARG A 34 1.18 -3.76 -16.62
CA ARG A 34 0.53 -4.63 -17.63
C ARG A 34 -0.99 -4.64 -17.58
N PHE A 35 -1.57 -4.39 -16.41
CA PHE A 35 -3.01 -4.53 -16.16
C PHE A 35 -3.64 -3.20 -15.72
N GLN A 36 -3.11 -2.08 -16.22
CA GLN A 36 -3.55 -0.71 -15.87
C GLN A 36 -5.05 -0.42 -16.09
N SER A 37 -5.72 -1.19 -16.94
CA SER A 37 -7.16 -1.05 -17.23
C SER A 37 -8.06 -1.83 -16.27
N ASP A 38 -7.49 -2.72 -15.46
CA ASP A 38 -8.24 -3.53 -14.50
C ASP A 38 -8.15 -2.90 -13.11
N THR A 39 -9.17 -2.11 -12.76
CA THR A 39 -9.18 -1.28 -11.55
C THR A 39 -9.10 -2.12 -10.27
N GLU A 40 -9.59 -3.36 -10.29
CA GLU A 40 -9.47 -4.28 -9.16
C GLU A 40 -8.00 -4.61 -8.88
N TYR A 41 -7.25 -5.01 -9.91
CA TYR A 41 -5.83 -5.35 -9.76
C TYR A 41 -4.96 -4.12 -9.50
N VAL A 42 -5.29 -2.97 -10.10
CA VAL A 42 -4.60 -1.71 -9.83
C VAL A 42 -4.76 -1.31 -8.36
N CYS A 43 -5.99 -1.27 -7.83
CA CYS A 43 -6.22 -0.94 -6.42
C CYS A 43 -5.56 -1.96 -5.48
N THR A 44 -5.57 -3.25 -5.85
CA THR A 44 -4.87 -4.30 -5.09
C THR A 44 -3.37 -4.03 -5.02
N ALA A 45 -2.72 -3.80 -6.17
CA ALA A 45 -1.29 -3.57 -6.24
C ALA A 45 -0.86 -2.28 -5.52
N GLU A 46 -1.57 -1.17 -5.72
CA GLU A 46 -1.28 0.10 -5.02
C GLU A 46 -1.39 -0.05 -3.49
N TYR A 47 -2.45 -0.72 -3.01
CA TYR A 47 -2.62 -0.96 -1.58
C TYR A 47 -1.49 -1.83 -1.02
N GLU A 48 -1.16 -2.94 -1.69
CA GLU A 48 -0.17 -3.89 -1.19
C GLU A 48 1.25 -3.30 -1.21
N ILE A 49 1.61 -2.51 -2.23
CA ILE A 49 2.88 -1.76 -2.25
C ILE A 49 2.97 -0.83 -1.04
N ALA A 50 1.93 -0.02 -0.79
CA ALA A 50 1.87 0.87 0.37
C ALA A 50 1.97 0.10 1.70
N PHE A 51 1.31 -1.05 1.78
CA PHE A 51 1.33 -1.91 2.95
C PHE A 51 2.70 -2.56 3.18
N ILE A 52 3.41 -2.96 2.12
CA ILE A 52 4.79 -3.44 2.19
C ILE A 52 5.71 -2.36 2.76
N HIS A 53 5.60 -1.11 2.28
CA HIS A 53 6.39 -0.01 2.83
C HIS A 53 6.04 0.28 4.29
N TYR A 54 4.77 0.12 4.69
CA TYR A 54 4.36 0.17 6.09
C TYR A 54 5.02 -0.95 6.93
N LYS A 55 5.02 -2.21 6.45
CA LYS A 55 5.69 -3.36 7.11
C LYS A 55 7.20 -3.12 7.28
N GLN A 56 7.81 -2.44 6.32
CA GLN A 56 9.22 -2.01 6.38
C GLN A 56 9.47 -0.79 7.28
N LYS A 57 8.45 -0.27 7.97
CA LYS A 57 8.49 0.95 8.81
C LYS A 57 8.86 2.22 8.05
N LYS A 58 8.73 2.20 6.71
CA LYS A 58 8.94 3.37 5.83
C LYS A 58 7.67 4.23 5.82
N TYR A 59 7.29 4.74 7.00
CA TYR A 59 5.97 5.34 7.21
C TYR A 59 5.67 6.56 6.34
N GLN A 60 6.66 7.39 6.03
CA GLN A 60 6.45 8.53 5.13
C GLN A 60 6.09 8.08 3.71
N ILE A 61 6.80 7.08 3.19
CA ILE A 61 6.55 6.52 1.85
C ILE A 61 5.17 5.88 1.81
N ALA A 62 4.89 4.98 2.77
CA ALA A 62 3.59 4.32 2.87
C ALA A 62 2.43 5.32 2.98
N LYS A 63 2.60 6.40 3.76
CA LYS A 63 1.60 7.46 3.89
C LYS A 63 1.33 8.14 2.54
N THR A 64 2.36 8.50 1.79
CA THR A 64 2.20 9.09 0.46
C THR A 64 1.44 8.14 -0.48
N GLU A 65 1.80 6.86 -0.49
CA GLU A 65 1.18 5.86 -1.38
C GLU A 65 -0.28 5.57 -1.00
N PHE A 66 -0.59 5.41 0.29
CA PHE A 66 -1.98 5.25 0.74
C PHE A 66 -2.83 6.47 0.40
N ASN A 67 -2.30 7.69 0.55
CA ASN A 67 -3.03 8.89 0.14
C ASN A 67 -3.21 8.93 -1.38
N SER A 68 -2.21 8.53 -2.16
CA SER A 68 -2.33 8.45 -3.62
C SER A 68 -3.43 7.47 -4.06
N LEU A 69 -3.52 6.29 -3.45
CA LEU A 69 -4.61 5.34 -3.67
C LEU A 69 -5.97 5.96 -3.30
N LEU A 70 -6.04 6.68 -2.17
CA LEU A 70 -7.28 7.32 -1.72
C LEU A 70 -7.80 8.42 -2.66
N VAL A 71 -6.93 9.07 -3.45
CA VAL A 71 -7.36 10.02 -4.49
C VAL A 71 -8.30 9.36 -5.51
N ARG A 72 -8.14 8.06 -5.81
CA ARG A 72 -9.05 7.35 -6.72
C ARG A 72 -10.48 7.27 -6.20
N TYR A 73 -10.63 7.17 -4.87
CA TYR A 73 -11.91 7.13 -4.18
C TYR A 73 -12.52 8.52 -3.95
N ASP A 74 -11.89 9.58 -4.45
CA ASP A 74 -12.45 10.95 -4.51
C ASP A 74 -12.98 11.26 -5.92
N SER A 75 -13.26 10.22 -6.72
CA SER A 75 -13.76 10.34 -8.08
C SER A 75 -15.23 9.90 -8.19
N PRO A 76 -15.96 10.34 -9.23
CA PRO A 76 -17.33 9.88 -9.50
C PRO A 76 -17.44 8.35 -9.69
N ASP A 77 -16.34 7.68 -10.03
CA ASP A 77 -16.28 6.25 -10.27
C ASP A 77 -15.97 5.44 -8.99
N GLU A 78 -16.00 6.06 -7.79
CA GLU A 78 -15.63 5.37 -6.55
C GLU A 78 -16.48 4.11 -6.27
N GLU A 79 -17.73 4.09 -6.73
CA GLU A 79 -18.65 2.96 -6.57
C GLU A 79 -18.21 1.71 -7.36
N LEU A 80 -17.35 1.90 -8.37
CA LEU A 80 -16.77 0.83 -9.19
C LEU A 80 -15.45 0.30 -8.63
N LEU A 81 -14.89 0.97 -7.61
CA LEU A 81 -13.62 0.59 -7.00
C LEU A 81 -13.85 -0.36 -5.82
N PRO A 82 -12.93 -1.30 -5.54
CA PRO A 82 -13.09 -2.20 -4.40
C PRO A 82 -13.07 -1.43 -3.07
N PRO A 83 -14.17 -1.38 -2.29
CA PRO A 83 -14.28 -0.48 -1.14
C PRO A 83 -13.35 -0.87 0.02
N GLN A 84 -12.92 -2.13 0.08
CA GLN A 84 -12.03 -2.62 1.13
C GLN A 84 -10.70 -1.85 1.19
N PHE A 85 -10.14 -1.44 0.04
CA PHE A 85 -8.84 -0.77 0.04
C PHE A 85 -8.93 0.67 0.54
N LYS A 86 -10.07 1.35 0.37
CA LYS A 86 -10.35 2.65 1.02
C LYS A 86 -10.32 2.51 2.54
N ILE A 87 -11.08 1.54 3.07
CA ILE A 87 -11.22 1.31 4.51
C ILE A 87 -9.86 0.92 5.14
N LEU A 88 -9.15 -0.01 4.50
CA LEU A 88 -7.85 -0.47 5.00
C LEU A 88 -6.80 0.64 4.96
N SER A 89 -6.73 1.43 3.87
CA SER A 89 -5.79 2.54 3.75
C SER A 89 -6.00 3.58 4.86
N LEU A 90 -7.26 3.99 5.10
CA LEU A 90 -7.60 4.92 6.18
C LEU A 90 -7.19 4.39 7.56
N LYS A 91 -7.42 3.09 7.81
CA LYS A 91 -7.01 2.43 9.05
C LYS A 91 -5.49 2.47 9.24
N ILE A 92 -4.71 2.13 8.21
CA ILE A 92 -3.24 2.13 8.30
C ILE A 92 -2.69 3.55 8.46
N LEU A 93 -3.26 4.55 7.79
CA LEU A 93 -2.92 5.97 7.98
C LEU A 93 -3.15 6.44 9.43
N GLY A 94 -4.25 5.99 10.05
CA GLY A 94 -4.50 6.18 11.47
C GLY A 94 -3.37 5.61 12.34
N ASN A 95 -3.00 4.35 12.11
CA ASN A 95 -1.89 3.70 12.83
C ASN A 95 -0.56 4.44 12.65
N ILE A 96 -0.23 4.90 11.43
CA ILE A 96 0.98 5.69 11.15
C ILE A 96 0.97 6.96 12.00
N THR A 97 -0.15 7.69 12.03
CA THR A 97 -0.31 8.92 12.81
C THR A 97 -0.10 8.67 14.30
N GLU A 98 -0.63 7.57 14.85
CA GLU A 98 -0.39 7.19 16.24
C GLU A 98 1.08 6.87 16.54
N ILE A 99 1.77 6.19 15.63
CA ILE A 99 3.20 5.87 15.75
C ILE A 99 4.02 7.16 15.76
N GLU A 100 3.73 8.10 14.86
CA GLU A 100 4.38 9.42 14.80
C GLU A 100 4.17 10.21 16.09
N ASN A 101 2.92 10.26 16.59
CA ASN A 101 2.59 10.95 17.83
C ASN A 101 3.31 10.37 19.05
N LYS A 102 3.44 9.03 19.13
CA LYS A 102 4.20 8.36 20.20
C LYS A 102 5.70 8.69 20.11
N LYS A 103 6.28 8.69 18.92
CA LYS A 103 7.69 9.10 18.72
C LYS A 103 7.94 10.54 19.16
N ASN A 104 7.01 11.45 18.85
CA ASN A 104 7.14 12.87 19.22
C ASN A 104 7.05 13.09 20.73
N LYS A 105 6.16 12.37 21.44
CA LYS A 105 6.06 12.42 22.90
C LYS A 105 7.29 11.86 23.62
N ASN A 106 8.01 10.94 22.96
CA ASN A 106 9.18 10.27 23.52
C ASN A 106 10.50 10.95 23.13
N LYS A 107 10.47 12.07 22.38
CA LYS A 107 11.67 12.87 22.10
C LYS A 107 12.00 13.65 23.39
N PRO A 108 13.18 13.48 24.01
CA PRO A 108 13.53 14.23 25.21
C PRO A 108 13.49 15.72 24.88
N THR A 109 12.68 16.46 25.64
CA THR A 109 12.65 17.92 25.63
C THR A 109 13.95 18.39 26.26
N GLY A 110 15.00 18.51 25.45
CA GLY A 110 16.29 18.95 25.95
C GLY A 110 17.36 18.85 24.88
N GLU A 111 17.54 19.92 24.13
CA GLU A 111 18.82 20.62 24.07
C GLU A 111 18.51 22.08 23.69
N VAL A 112 19.14 22.97 24.46
CA VAL A 112 19.01 24.43 24.50
C VAL A 112 19.52 25.11 23.24
#